data_AF-A0AAN9I3X4-F1
#
_entry.id   AF-A0AAN9I3X4-F1
#
_cell.length_a   1.000
_cell.length_b   1.000
_cell.length_c   1.000
_cell.angle_alpha   90.00
_cell.angle_beta   90.00
_cell.angle_gamma   90.00
#
_symmetry.space_group_name_H-M   'P 1'
#
loop_
_entity.id
_entity.type
_entity.pdbx_description
1 polymer ?
#
loop_
_entity_poly.entity_id
_entity_poly.type
_entity_poly.pdbx_seq_one_letter_code
_entity_poly.pdbx_strand_id
1 'polypeptide(L)'
;MTHSAPVHLAVFWSGGTDMADKDEELAMPRDAKIVKSLLKSMGVEDYEPRVQHKFLELWYRYIVDVLTDAQVYSEHAGKSAIDCDDVKLAIQSKVNFSFSQPPPREVLLELAQNRNKIPLPKTIAGPGILLPPDQDTLISPNYQIAIPNKRLTEPMEETEDEEATSANPTQEDKMDMQPNPHQRVSFPLLKRQND
;
A
#
# COMPACT_ATOMS: atom_id res chain seq x y z
N MET A 1 49.03 -30.97 38.53
CA MET A 1 48.02 -30.51 39.49
C MET A 1 47.10 -29.51 38.82
N THR A 2 45.81 -29.89 38.74
CA THR A 2 44.63 -29.03 39.02
C THR A 2 44.38 -27.82 38.10
N HIS A 3 43.22 -27.62 37.48
CA HIS A 3 41.92 -28.26 37.62
C HIS A 3 41.13 -27.97 36.34
N SER A 4 40.56 -29.01 35.75
CA SER A 4 39.46 -28.92 34.79
C SER A 4 38.19 -28.55 35.58
N ALA A 5 37.46 -27.55 35.12
CA ALA A 5 36.15 -27.19 35.65
C ALA A 5 35.07 -27.55 34.60
N PRO A 6 34.09 -28.40 34.94
CA PRO A 6 33.01 -28.74 34.02
C PRO A 6 31.92 -27.67 34.09
N VAL A 7 31.54 -27.12 32.94
CA VAL A 7 30.36 -26.27 32.78
C VAL A 7 29.15 -27.20 32.65
N HIS A 8 28.64 -27.67 33.79
CA HIS A 8 27.35 -28.34 33.85
C HIS A 8 26.39 -27.45 34.66
N LEU A 9 25.16 -27.34 34.15
CA LEU A 9 23.92 -27.00 34.85
C LEU A 9 23.38 -25.57 34.74
N ALA A 10 22.94 -25.22 33.54
CA ALA A 10 21.69 -24.49 33.27
C ALA A 10 21.23 -25.02 31.89
N VAL A 11 20.12 -25.75 31.74
CA VAL A 11 18.74 -25.27 31.57
C VAL A 11 17.86 -26.50 31.85
N PHE A 12 17.34 -26.73 33.06
CA PHE A 12 16.08 -26.25 33.61
C PHE A 12 14.92 -26.11 32.59
N TRP A 13 14.03 -27.12 32.60
CA TRP A 13 12.63 -27.09 32.13
C TRP A 13 12.35 -26.93 30.63
N SER A 14 12.46 -28.04 29.89
CA SER A 14 11.75 -28.26 28.62
C SER A 14 10.74 -29.40 28.81
N GLY A 15 9.68 -29.15 29.58
CA GLY A 15 8.62 -30.13 29.85
C GLY A 15 7.24 -29.52 30.10
N GLY A 16 7.09 -28.21 29.91
CA GLY A 16 5.83 -27.49 30.19
C GLY A 16 5.00 -27.14 28.95
N THR A 17 5.51 -27.35 27.73
CA THR A 17 4.87 -26.89 26.48
C THR A 17 4.05 -27.98 25.78
N ASP A 18 4.35 -29.27 25.96
CA ASP A 18 3.66 -30.37 25.28
C ASP A 18 2.22 -30.63 25.78
N MET A 19 1.91 -30.26 27.02
CA MET A 19 0.58 -30.47 27.60
C MET A 19 -0.39 -29.34 27.27
N ALA A 20 0.08 -28.09 27.22
CA ALA A 20 -0.76 -26.94 26.87
C ALA A 20 -1.18 -26.97 25.38
N ASP A 21 -0.28 -27.38 24.48
CA ASP A 21 -0.56 -27.44 23.04
C ASP A 21 -1.62 -28.52 22.70
N LYS A 22 -1.68 -29.61 23.48
CA LYS A 22 -2.69 -30.67 23.32
C LYS A 22 -4.09 -30.25 23.74
N ASP A 23 -4.23 -29.49 24.82
CA ASP A 23 -5.53 -29.00 25.29
C ASP A 23 -6.08 -27.90 24.36
N GLU A 24 -5.21 -27.02 23.82
CA GLU A 24 -5.59 -26.09 22.75
C GLU A 24 -6.00 -26.82 21.47
N GLU A 25 -5.29 -27.90 21.11
CA GLU A 25 -5.61 -28.69 19.93
C GLU A 25 -6.98 -29.41 20.07
N LEU A 26 -7.35 -29.87 21.27
CA LEU A 26 -8.66 -30.49 21.50
C LEU A 26 -9.80 -29.46 21.47
N ALA A 27 -9.58 -28.25 21.99
CA ALA A 27 -10.55 -27.15 21.98
C ALA A 27 -10.78 -26.54 20.59
N MET A 28 -9.88 -26.79 19.63
CA MET A 28 -9.95 -26.18 18.31
C MET A 28 -11.08 -26.78 17.43
N PRO A 29 -11.91 -25.94 16.76
CA PRO A 29 -12.96 -26.39 15.84
C PRO A 29 -12.41 -27.26 14.71
N ARG A 30 -13.28 -28.13 14.14
CA ARG A 30 -12.90 -29.07 13.08
C ARG A 30 -12.25 -28.38 11.88
N ASP A 31 -12.79 -27.24 11.43
CA ASP A 31 -12.27 -26.56 10.24
C ASP A 31 -10.92 -25.90 10.50
N ALA A 32 -10.70 -25.36 11.71
CA ALA A 32 -9.41 -24.84 12.11
C ALA A 32 -8.34 -25.94 12.16
N LYS A 33 -8.70 -27.18 12.56
CA LYS A 33 -7.82 -28.36 12.45
C LYS A 33 -7.44 -28.68 11.00
N ILE A 34 -8.39 -28.58 10.08
CA ILE A 34 -8.13 -28.78 8.65
C ILE A 34 -7.17 -27.71 8.12
N VAL A 35 -7.37 -26.44 8.48
CA VAL A 35 -6.47 -25.35 8.10
C VAL A 35 -5.06 -25.54 8.68
N LYS A 36 -4.94 -25.92 9.96
CA LYS A 36 -3.65 -26.25 10.60
C LYS A 36 -2.94 -27.39 9.86
N SER A 37 -3.66 -28.45 9.50
CA SER A 37 -3.11 -29.56 8.72
C SER A 37 -2.71 -29.15 7.29
N LEU A 38 -3.43 -28.23 6.66
CA LEU A 38 -3.12 -27.70 5.34
C LEU A 38 -1.85 -26.84 5.36
N LEU A 39 -1.70 -25.96 6.35
CA LEU A 39 -0.49 -25.15 6.52
C LEU A 39 0.73 -26.03 6.75
N LYS A 40 0.58 -27.09 7.56
CA LYS A 40 1.63 -28.07 7.79
C LYS A 40 2.03 -28.82 6.52
N SER A 41 1.10 -29.19 5.65
CA SER A 41 1.42 -29.89 4.39
C SER A 41 2.12 -28.98 3.36
N MET A 42 1.94 -27.66 3.47
CA MET A 42 2.68 -26.67 2.67
C MET A 42 4.07 -26.34 3.26
N GLY A 43 4.45 -26.93 4.40
CA GLY A 43 5.72 -26.65 5.08
C GLY A 43 5.73 -25.34 5.88
N VAL A 44 4.55 -24.79 6.21
CA VAL A 44 4.43 -23.59 7.06
C VAL A 44 4.22 -24.04 8.50
N GLU A 45 5.30 -24.03 9.27
CA GLU A 45 5.30 -24.47 10.67
C GLU A 45 5.03 -23.31 11.65
N ASP A 46 5.56 -22.13 11.34
CA ASP A 46 5.41 -20.93 12.18
C ASP A 46 4.49 -19.88 11.53
N TYR A 47 3.39 -19.57 12.21
CA TYR A 47 2.44 -18.53 11.79
C TYR A 47 1.70 -17.94 12.99
N GLU A 48 1.19 -16.72 12.84
CA GLU A 48 0.37 -16.10 13.89
C GLU A 48 -0.99 -16.83 14.02
N PRO A 49 -1.50 -17.10 15.24
CA PRO A 49 -2.80 -17.77 15.45
C PRO A 49 -3.98 -17.10 14.72
N ARG A 50 -3.89 -15.80 14.44
CA ARG A 50 -4.90 -15.05 13.67
C ARG A 50 -5.00 -15.50 12.22
N VAL A 51 -3.96 -16.08 11.64
CA VAL A 51 -3.95 -16.55 10.25
C VAL A 51 -5.02 -17.61 10.03
N GLN A 52 -5.17 -18.55 10.97
CA GLN A 52 -6.22 -19.59 10.89
C GLN A 52 -7.62 -18.97 10.84
N HIS A 53 -7.88 -18.00 11.72
CA HIS A 53 -9.16 -17.29 11.78
C HIS A 53 -9.45 -16.52 10.48
N LYS A 54 -8.44 -15.83 9.94
CA LYS A 54 -8.57 -15.09 8.67
C LYS A 54 -8.75 -16.00 7.47
N PHE A 55 -8.08 -17.15 7.47
CA PHE A 55 -8.25 -18.15 6.43
C PHE A 55 -9.68 -18.72 6.42
N LEU A 56 -10.24 -19.02 7.59
CA LEU A 56 -11.63 -19.45 7.73
C LEU A 56 -12.60 -18.36 7.26
N GLU A 57 -12.42 -17.11 7.69
CA GLU A 57 -13.25 -15.97 7.25
C GLU A 57 -13.25 -15.86 5.71
N LEU A 58 -12.07 -15.94 5.09
CA LEU A 58 -11.91 -15.89 3.65
C LEU A 58 -12.61 -17.05 2.95
N TRP A 59 -12.42 -18.27 3.45
CA TRP A 59 -13.04 -19.48 2.88
C TRP A 59 -14.56 -19.41 2.94
N TYR A 60 -15.12 -19.09 4.10
CA TYR A 60 -16.56 -19.01 4.26
C TYR A 60 -17.17 -17.91 3.41
N ARG A 61 -16.55 -16.74 3.36
CA ARG A 61 -17.01 -15.66 2.47
C ARG A 61 -16.96 -16.07 1.00
N TYR A 62 -15.86 -16.70 0.55
CA TYR A 62 -15.74 -17.17 -0.82
C TYR A 62 -16.82 -18.20 -1.18
N ILE A 63 -17.06 -19.19 -0.31
CA ILE A 63 -18.08 -20.23 -0.53
C ILE A 63 -19.48 -19.61 -0.60
N VAL A 64 -19.82 -18.70 0.33
CA VAL A 64 -21.12 -18.02 0.32
C VAL A 64 -21.31 -17.23 -0.96
N ASP A 65 -20.31 -16.48 -1.40
CA ASP A 65 -20.43 -15.72 -2.64
C ASP A 65 -20.63 -16.65 -3.85
N VAL A 66 -19.85 -17.73 -3.97
CA VAL A 66 -19.95 -18.68 -5.09
C VAL A 66 -21.31 -19.39 -5.09
N LEU A 67 -21.81 -19.80 -3.92
CA LEU A 67 -23.12 -20.44 -3.82
C LEU A 67 -24.27 -19.47 -4.10
N THR A 68 -24.11 -18.19 -3.74
CA THR A 68 -25.09 -17.14 -4.06
C THR A 68 -25.19 -16.94 -5.57
N ASP A 69 -24.04 -16.85 -6.26
CA ASP A 69 -24.00 -16.74 -7.72
C ASP A 69 -24.56 -18.01 -8.40
N ALA A 70 -24.21 -19.19 -7.89
CA ALA A 70 -24.71 -20.46 -8.40
C ALA A 70 -26.24 -20.61 -8.21
N GLN A 71 -26.79 -20.10 -7.10
CA GLN A 71 -28.24 -20.06 -6.88
C GLN A 71 -28.94 -19.21 -7.95
N VAL A 72 -28.40 -18.03 -8.27
CA VAL A 72 -28.94 -17.17 -9.34
C VAL A 72 -28.94 -17.89 -10.70
N TYR A 73 -27.89 -18.68 -11.00
CA TYR A 73 -27.84 -19.47 -12.23
C TYR A 73 -28.85 -20.63 -12.25
N SER A 74 -29.03 -21.33 -11.13
CA SER A 74 -30.05 -22.37 -10.98
C SER A 74 -31.46 -21.81 -11.16
N GLU A 75 -31.75 -20.66 -10.55
CA GLU A 75 -33.04 -19.95 -10.69
C GLU A 75 -33.28 -19.50 -12.13
N HIS A 76 -32.26 -18.98 -12.81
CA HIS A 76 -32.35 -18.61 -14.23
C HIS A 76 -32.60 -19.83 -15.14
N ALA A 77 -32.08 -21.01 -14.77
CA ALA A 77 -32.34 -22.26 -15.48
C ALA A 77 -33.69 -22.91 -15.10
N GLY A 78 -34.46 -22.33 -14.16
CA GLY A 78 -35.73 -22.88 -13.67
C GLY A 78 -35.58 -24.15 -12.84
N LYS A 79 -34.38 -24.42 -12.30
CA LYS A 79 -34.10 -25.59 -11.46
C LYS A 79 -34.34 -25.27 -9.99
N SER A 80 -34.86 -26.23 -9.24
CA SER A 80 -35.12 -26.09 -7.80
C SER A 80 -33.91 -26.40 -6.91
N ALA A 81 -32.83 -26.94 -7.47
CA ALA A 81 -31.62 -27.33 -6.76
C ALA A 81 -30.39 -26.95 -7.57
N ILE A 82 -29.32 -26.56 -6.86
CA ILE A 82 -28.04 -26.15 -7.46
C ILE A 82 -27.30 -27.39 -7.96
N ASP A 83 -26.93 -27.38 -9.25
CA ASP A 83 -26.12 -28.44 -9.86
C ASP A 83 -24.62 -28.10 -9.85
N CYS A 84 -23.80 -29.13 -10.08
CA CYS A 84 -22.35 -28.97 -10.25
C CYS A 84 -21.99 -27.99 -11.37
N ASP A 85 -22.79 -27.90 -12.43
CA ASP A 85 -22.52 -27.01 -13.55
C ASP A 85 -22.79 -25.53 -13.21
N ASP A 86 -23.78 -25.27 -12.34
CA ASP A 86 -24.07 -23.92 -11.84
C ASP A 86 -22.92 -23.41 -10.97
N VAL A 87 -22.35 -24.29 -10.13
CA VAL A 87 -21.15 -23.98 -9.33
C VAL A 87 -19.91 -23.76 -10.20
N LYS A 88 -19.69 -24.58 -11.23
CA LYS A 88 -18.58 -24.39 -12.17
C LYS A 88 -18.69 -23.04 -12.88
N LEU A 89 -19.89 -22.66 -13.32
CA LEU A 89 -20.14 -21.38 -13.97
C LEU A 89 -19.86 -20.20 -13.03
N ALA A 90 -20.31 -20.29 -11.77
CA ALA A 90 -20.02 -19.29 -10.73
C ALA A 90 -18.53 -19.11 -10.46
N ILE A 91 -17.79 -20.22 -10.36
CA ILE A 91 -16.34 -20.16 -10.18
C ILE A 91 -15.67 -19.52 -11.40
N GLN A 92 -16.04 -19.92 -12.63
CA GLN A 92 -15.47 -19.34 -13.85
C GLN A 92 -15.70 -17.84 -13.95
N SER A 93 -16.91 -17.38 -13.60
CA SER A 93 -17.26 -15.96 -13.56
C SER A 93 -16.35 -15.19 -12.61
N LYS A 94 -16.12 -15.68 -11.38
CA LYS A 94 -15.27 -15.03 -10.38
C LYS A 94 -13.78 -15.08 -10.71
N VAL A 95 -13.27 -16.21 -11.21
CA VAL A 95 -11.83 -16.43 -11.43
C VAL A 95 -11.28 -15.47 -12.47
N ASN A 96 -12.08 -15.11 -13.47
CA ASN A 96 -11.70 -14.16 -14.52
C ASN A 96 -11.35 -12.76 -14.00
N PHE A 97 -11.87 -12.37 -12.82
CA PHE A 97 -11.67 -11.03 -12.26
C PHE A 97 -10.87 -11.02 -10.95
N SER A 98 -10.90 -12.11 -10.18
CA SER A 98 -10.33 -12.14 -8.82
C SER A 98 -8.89 -12.65 -8.79
N PHE A 99 -8.47 -13.48 -9.75
CA PHE A 99 -7.12 -14.04 -9.78
C PHE A 99 -6.37 -13.51 -10.99
N SER A 100 -5.26 -12.82 -10.74
CA SER A 100 -4.31 -12.50 -11.81
C SER A 100 -3.66 -13.82 -12.24
N GLN A 101 -4.15 -14.38 -13.35
CA GLN A 101 -3.40 -15.43 -14.02
C GLN A 101 -2.11 -14.82 -14.55
N PRO A 102 -0.95 -15.50 -14.40
CA PRO A 102 0.26 -15.02 -15.00
C PRO A 102 0.02 -14.84 -16.51
N PRO A 103 0.36 -13.68 -17.09
CA PRO A 103 0.08 -13.41 -18.49
C PRO A 103 0.73 -14.48 -19.37
N PRO A 104 0.06 -14.94 -20.43
CA PRO A 104 0.59 -15.99 -21.27
C PRO A 104 1.92 -15.57 -21.89
N ARG A 105 2.85 -16.54 -21.99
CA ARG A 105 4.22 -16.33 -22.46
C ARG A 105 4.29 -15.64 -23.82
N GLU A 106 3.34 -15.94 -24.70
CA GLU A 106 3.24 -15.35 -26.05
C GLU A 106 3.04 -13.83 -26.00
N VAL A 107 2.12 -13.36 -25.15
CA VAL A 107 1.87 -11.93 -24.95
C VAL A 107 3.11 -11.23 -24.38
N LEU A 108 3.78 -11.84 -23.40
CA LEU A 108 5.04 -11.31 -22.87
C LEU A 108 6.14 -11.25 -23.92
N LEU A 109 6.23 -12.24 -24.80
CA LEU A 109 7.23 -12.29 -25.86
C LEU A 109 6.97 -11.24 -26.93
N GLU A 110 5.71 -11.03 -27.32
CA GLU A 110 5.32 -9.97 -28.25
C GLU A 110 5.62 -8.58 -27.67
N LEU A 111 5.26 -8.34 -26.41
CA LEU A 111 5.58 -7.09 -25.70
C LEU A 111 7.09 -6.90 -25.62
N ALA A 112 7.85 -7.94 -25.27
CA ALA A 112 9.30 -7.90 -25.23
C ALA A 112 9.89 -7.58 -26.60
N GLN A 113 9.41 -8.20 -27.68
CA GLN A 113 9.85 -7.90 -29.04
C GLN A 113 9.53 -6.44 -29.43
N ASN A 114 8.35 -5.92 -29.06
CA ASN A 114 7.99 -4.53 -29.31
C ASN A 114 8.93 -3.56 -28.59
N ARG A 115 9.22 -3.81 -27.30
CA ARG A 115 10.13 -2.98 -26.50
C ARG A 115 11.57 -3.06 -26.95
N ASN A 116 12.05 -4.27 -27.25
CA ASN A 116 13.44 -4.53 -27.64
C ASN A 116 13.79 -4.02 -29.06
N LYS A 117 12.81 -3.56 -29.85
CA LYS A 117 13.06 -2.84 -31.11
C LYS A 117 13.69 -1.47 -30.88
N ILE A 118 13.48 -0.87 -29.70
CA ILE A 118 14.05 0.42 -29.37
C ILE A 118 15.51 0.18 -28.96
N PRO A 119 16.50 0.68 -29.73
CA PRO A 119 17.90 0.51 -29.35
C PRO A 119 18.15 1.20 -28.01
N LEU A 120 19.11 0.66 -27.25
CA LEU A 120 19.50 1.26 -25.99
C LEU A 120 19.96 2.73 -26.21
N PRO A 121 19.62 3.66 -25.30
CA PRO A 121 20.16 5.00 -25.31
C PRO A 121 21.69 4.96 -25.33
N LYS A 122 22.32 5.86 -26.09
CA LYS A 122 23.78 5.97 -26.12
C LYS A 122 24.28 6.26 -24.70
N THR A 123 25.12 5.38 -24.17
CA THR A 123 25.71 5.56 -22.84
C THR A 123 26.62 6.79 -22.88
N ILE A 124 26.26 7.84 -22.14
CA ILE A 124 27.16 8.95 -21.87
C ILE A 124 28.10 8.44 -20.79
N ALA A 125 29.31 8.07 -21.20
CA ALA A 125 30.33 7.50 -20.33
C ALA A 125 30.87 8.59 -19.39
N GLY A 126 30.21 8.76 -18.24
CA GLY A 126 30.69 9.53 -17.10
C GLY A 126 30.62 8.69 -15.83
N PRO A 127 31.56 8.84 -14.89
CA PRO A 127 31.45 8.22 -13.58
C PRO A 127 30.29 8.87 -12.81
N GLY A 128 29.15 8.18 -12.72
CA GLY A 128 28.00 8.66 -11.95
C GLY A 128 26.69 7.99 -12.33
N ILE A 129 25.68 8.17 -11.48
CA ILE A 129 24.29 7.80 -11.76
C ILE A 129 23.67 8.99 -12.50
N LEU A 130 23.16 8.76 -13.71
CA LEU A 130 22.40 9.78 -14.44
C LEU A 130 21.01 9.89 -13.84
N LEU A 131 20.71 11.06 -13.27
CA LEU A 131 19.34 11.39 -12.91
C LEU A 131 18.56 11.75 -14.19
N PRO A 132 17.23 11.51 -14.23
CA PRO A 132 16.36 12.13 -15.21
C PRO A 132 16.49 13.66 -15.19
N PRO A 133 15.96 14.38 -16.19
CA PRO A 133 15.88 15.85 -16.14
C PRO A 133 15.27 16.33 -14.80
N ASP A 134 15.67 17.51 -14.34
CA ASP A 134 15.21 18.07 -13.05
C ASP A 134 13.67 18.16 -12.95
N GLN A 135 12.99 18.30 -14.09
CA GLN A 135 11.53 18.31 -14.20
C GLN A 135 10.90 16.96 -13.86
N ASP A 136 11.59 15.86 -14.18
CA ASP A 136 11.17 14.49 -13.91
C ASP A 136 11.76 13.94 -12.60
N THR A 137 12.49 14.78 -11.86
CA THR A 137 13.20 14.37 -10.64
C THR A 137 12.54 14.95 -9.39
N LEU A 138 12.14 14.08 -8.46
CA LEU A 138 11.50 14.44 -7.19
C LEU A 138 12.50 14.86 -6.10
N ILE A 139 13.50 15.68 -6.44
CA ILE A 139 14.52 16.20 -5.52
C ILE A 139 14.14 17.53 -4.87
N SER A 140 13.24 18.29 -5.50
CA SER A 140 12.76 19.56 -4.95
C SER A 140 11.49 19.34 -4.10
N PRO A 141 11.32 20.08 -2.99
CA PRO A 141 10.10 20.00 -2.21
C PRO A 141 8.91 20.46 -3.06
N ASN A 142 7.98 19.52 -3.31
CA ASN A 142 6.72 19.77 -4.00
C ASN A 142 5.64 20.39 -3.10
N TYR A 143 5.96 20.66 -1.84
CA TYR A 143 5.09 21.27 -0.84
C TYR A 143 5.69 22.58 -0.32
N GLN A 144 4.84 23.54 0.00
CA GLN A 144 5.23 24.74 0.73
C GLN A 144 4.40 24.85 2.00
N ILE A 145 5.08 24.92 3.15
CA ILE A 145 4.42 25.20 4.42
C ILE A 145 4.16 26.71 4.46
N ALA A 146 2.89 27.10 4.50
CA ALA A 146 2.50 28.49 4.65
C ALA A 146 2.74 28.90 6.11
N ILE A 147 3.93 29.45 6.40
CA ILE A 147 4.20 30.08 7.69
C ILE A 147 3.68 31.52 7.58
N PRO A 148 2.61 31.91 8.30
CA PRO A 148 2.16 33.29 8.32
C PRO A 148 3.26 34.15 8.94
N ASN A 149 3.92 34.96 8.10
CA ASN A 149 4.96 35.87 8.52
C ASN A 149 4.31 36.99 9.35
N LYS A 150 4.39 36.90 10.68
CA LYS A 150 4.15 38.06 11.54
C LYS A 150 5.33 39.02 11.34
N ARG A 151 5.27 39.85 10.30
CA ARG A 151 6.08 41.06 10.26
C ARG A 151 5.58 41.96 11.39
N LEU A 152 6.38 42.12 12.43
CA LEU A 152 6.19 43.13 13.44
C LEU A 152 6.47 44.48 12.75
N THR A 153 5.44 45.31 12.58
CA THR A 153 5.59 46.70 12.15
C THR A 153 6.24 47.46 13.30
N GLU A 154 7.47 47.97 13.10
CA GLU A 154 8.06 48.94 14.02
C GLU A 154 7.30 50.28 13.89
N PRO A 155 7.02 50.99 15.01
CA PRO A 155 6.38 52.30 14.97
C PRO A 155 7.39 53.34 14.48
N MET A 156 7.10 53.96 13.35
CA MET A 156 7.86 55.11 12.83
C MET A 156 7.52 56.33 13.68
N GLU A 157 8.51 56.89 14.38
CA GLU A 157 8.37 58.14 15.13
C GLU A 157 7.98 59.29 14.20
N GLU A 158 7.08 60.11 14.73
CA GLU A 158 6.54 61.34 14.17
C GLU A 158 7.66 62.37 13.97
N THR A 159 7.74 62.96 12.78
CA THR A 159 8.11 64.38 12.65
C THR A 159 7.32 64.97 11.50
N GLU A 160 6.55 66.00 11.85
CA GLU A 160 5.76 66.86 10.98
C GLU A 160 6.69 67.71 10.10
N ASP A 161 6.31 67.96 8.84
CA ASP A 161 6.35 69.30 8.24
C ASP A 161 5.62 69.29 6.88
N GLU A 162 4.88 70.37 6.64
CA GLU A 162 3.88 70.55 5.57
C GLU A 162 4.48 70.91 4.20
N GLU A 163 3.79 70.56 3.10
CA GLU A 163 3.08 71.50 2.20
C GLU A 163 2.68 70.82 0.87
N ALA A 164 1.60 71.34 0.26
CA ALA A 164 0.76 70.79 -0.80
C ALA A 164 1.42 70.53 -2.18
N THR A 165 0.86 69.58 -2.95
CA THR A 165 0.14 69.84 -4.24
C THR A 165 -0.26 68.54 -4.99
N SER A 166 -1.29 68.71 -5.83
CA SER A 166 -2.15 67.76 -6.55
C SER A 166 -1.50 66.80 -7.57
N ALA A 167 -2.08 65.58 -7.74
CA ALA A 167 -2.59 64.99 -9.01
C ALA A 167 -2.41 63.44 -9.12
N ASN A 168 -3.52 62.74 -9.39
CA ASN A 168 -3.61 61.36 -9.92
C ASN A 168 -3.51 61.40 -11.47
N PRO A 169 -3.59 60.28 -12.25
CA PRO A 169 -3.09 58.89 -12.09
C PRO A 169 -2.40 58.36 -13.39
N THR A 170 -1.72 57.20 -13.41
CA THR A 170 -1.67 56.36 -14.64
C THR A 170 -1.37 54.89 -14.36
N GLN A 171 -2.26 54.02 -14.84
CA GLN A 171 -2.11 52.57 -15.00
C GLN A 171 -1.16 52.27 -16.17
N GLU A 172 -0.34 51.22 -16.08
CA GLU A 172 -0.17 50.31 -17.20
C GLU A 172 -0.10 48.86 -16.71
N ASP A 173 -1.05 48.11 -17.25
CA ASP A 173 -1.35 46.70 -17.06
C ASP A 173 -0.45 45.89 -18.00
N LYS A 174 0.23 44.87 -17.48
CA LYS A 174 0.81 43.78 -18.30
C LYS A 174 0.56 42.46 -17.61
N MET A 175 -0.55 41.83 -18.03
CA MET A 175 -0.74 40.39 -17.96
C MET A 175 0.36 39.69 -18.77
N ASP A 176 1.12 38.83 -18.10
CA ASP A 176 1.81 37.72 -18.77
C ASP A 176 1.28 36.41 -18.16
N MET A 177 0.40 35.74 -18.92
CA MET A 177 -0.02 34.37 -18.66
C MET A 177 1.09 33.42 -19.11
N GLN A 178 1.93 32.97 -18.18
CA GLN A 178 2.67 31.71 -18.36
C GLN A 178 1.99 30.59 -17.55
N PRO A 179 1.71 29.41 -18.16
CA PRO A 179 1.21 28.27 -17.42
C PRO A 179 2.34 27.75 -16.51
N ASN A 180 2.20 27.97 -15.21
CA ASN A 180 3.16 27.54 -14.20
C ASN A 180 3.13 26.00 -14.08
N PRO A 181 4.21 25.25 -14.39
CA PRO A 181 4.20 23.78 -14.37
C PRO A 181 4.31 23.18 -12.96
N HIS A 182 4.26 24.01 -11.90
CA HIS A 182 4.29 23.54 -10.53
C HIS A 182 2.94 23.83 -9.86
N GLN A 183 2.04 22.86 -9.87
CA GLN A 183 0.91 22.88 -8.95
C GLN A 183 1.43 22.62 -7.54
N ARG A 184 2.01 23.67 -6.95
CA ARG A 184 2.60 23.67 -5.61
C ARG A 184 1.45 23.59 -4.61
N VAL A 185 1.34 22.47 -3.90
CA VAL A 185 0.28 22.27 -2.90
C VAL A 185 0.72 22.92 -1.60
N SER A 186 -0.03 23.92 -1.14
CA SER A 186 0.22 24.62 0.12
C SER A 186 -0.74 24.13 1.21
N PHE A 187 -0.20 23.75 2.37
CA PHE A 187 -0.98 23.36 3.54
C PHE A 187 -0.96 24.48 4.59
N PRO A 188 -2.12 25.01 5.02
CA PRO A 188 -2.18 25.97 6.12
C PRO A 188 -1.91 25.27 7.45
N LEU A 189 -1.05 25.86 8.28
CA LEU A 189 -0.82 25.38 9.64
C LEU A 189 -1.99 25.79 10.55
N LEU A 190 -2.66 24.81 11.14
CA LEU A 190 -3.67 25.06 12.17
C LEU A 190 -2.98 25.60 13.42
N LYS A 191 -3.32 26.83 13.80
CA LYS A 191 -2.76 27.51 14.97
C LYS A 191 -3.15 26.72 16.22
N ARG A 192 -2.19 26.03 16.83
CA ARG A 192 -2.39 25.34 18.11
C ARG A 192 -2.71 26.41 19.16
N GLN A 193 -3.95 26.44 19.65
CA GLN A 193 -4.32 27.19 20.84
C GLN A 193 -3.57 26.52 22.00
N ASN A 194 -2.63 27.24 22.62
CA ASN A 194 -2.06 26.82 23.88
C ASN A 194 -3.11 27.12 24.96
N ASP A 195 -3.49 26.08 25.71
CA ASP A 195 -4.16 26.19 27.03
C ASP A 195 -3.32 27.00 28.01
#